data_AF-A0A3A0FJA4-F1
#
_entry.id   AF-A0A3A0FJA4-F1
#
_cell.length_a   1.000
_cell.length_b   1.000
_cell.length_c   1.000
_cell.angle_alpha   90.00
_cell.angle_beta   90.00
_cell.angle_gamma   90.00
#
_symmetry.space_group_name_H-M   'P 1'
#
loop_
_entity.id
_entity.type
_entity.pdbx_description
1 polymer ?
#
loop_
_entity_poly.entity_id
_entity_poly.type
_entity_poly.pdbx_seq_one_letter_code
_entity_poly.pdbx_strand_id
1 'polypeptide(L)'
;MSAPAPTRERLVQDFRTQAAGCANMGSPIWAELLQRAADDLERGGIWADVVADYRGEPILDALPLRILGAAHGMALAGRAPSLAAFLPSTGGRFDAEGAWAALQDLLRAHADEMRRAATSRRVQTNEVRRSAALLPGFLRIAQRTGLPLRIREIGASGGLNLLFDRYHYALGPHRWGDPASPLHLATEWSGGAPDLDAKLLIESRRGCDVAPIDLGDPAERIKLQSFVWPEQLDRLERLRAALAVVAADPPPIDAAPAGEWVEREIEPAPGVATVLFHSVVWWYVPEAERDRVTRWMESAGARASRAAPLAWLRMEGANIDGAELRLRLWPGNEEIPLAAVHWHGATVRWLA
;
A
#
# COMPACT_ATOMS: atom_id res chain seq x y z
N MET A 1 15.32 -9.07 -21.55
CA MET A 1 15.14 -8.16 -22.71
C MET A 1 14.49 -6.89 -22.20
N SER A 2 14.98 -5.70 -22.59
CA SER A 2 14.29 -4.45 -22.23
C SER A 2 12.92 -4.41 -22.88
N ALA A 3 11.88 -3.98 -22.16
CA ALA A 3 10.56 -3.78 -22.74
C ALA A 3 10.64 -2.77 -23.90
N PRO A 4 9.85 -2.94 -24.98
CA PRO A 4 9.84 -2.01 -26.09
C PRO A 4 9.26 -0.64 -25.69
N ALA A 5 9.54 0.38 -26.50
CA ALA A 5 8.85 1.66 -26.38
C ALA A 5 7.39 1.50 -26.84
N PRO A 6 6.39 1.93 -26.06
CA PRO A 6 5.01 2.00 -26.55
C PRO A 6 4.91 3.05 -27.66
N THR A 7 4.02 2.84 -28.63
CA THR A 7 3.73 3.85 -29.66
C THR A 7 3.02 5.06 -29.04
N ARG A 8 3.01 6.20 -29.74
CA ARG A 8 2.30 7.40 -29.27
C ARG A 8 0.80 7.12 -29.12
N GLU A 9 0.20 6.41 -30.08
CA GLU A 9 -1.21 6.05 -30.08
C GLU A 9 -1.55 5.21 -28.84
N ARG A 10 -0.67 4.24 -28.51
CA ARG A 10 -0.82 3.42 -27.30
C ARG A 10 -0.74 4.27 -26.04
N LEU A 11 0.24 5.16 -25.94
CA LEU A 11 0.38 6.05 -24.78
C LEU A 11 -0.86 6.95 -24.60
N VAL A 12 -1.37 7.54 -25.69
CA VAL A 12 -2.61 8.37 -25.64
C VAL A 12 -3.78 7.54 -25.13
N GLN A 13 -3.97 6.33 -25.65
CA GLN A 13 -5.05 5.44 -25.23
C GLN A 13 -4.92 5.03 -23.75
N ASP A 14 -3.71 4.71 -23.30
CA ASP A 14 -3.45 4.31 -21.91
C ASP A 14 -3.63 5.50 -20.95
N PHE A 15 -3.28 6.73 -21.34
CA PHE A 15 -3.56 7.93 -20.55
C PHE A 15 -5.08 8.18 -20.42
N ARG A 16 -5.85 8.05 -21.50
CA ARG A 16 -7.32 8.15 -21.46
C ARG A 16 -7.95 7.04 -20.60
N THR A 17 -7.41 5.83 -20.68
CA THR A 17 -7.85 4.70 -19.85
C THR A 17 -7.58 4.96 -18.36
N GLN A 18 -6.40 5.50 -18.03
CA GLN A 18 -6.07 5.90 -16.66
C GLN A 18 -6.96 7.05 -16.17
N ALA A 19 -7.30 8.02 -17.03
CA ALA A 19 -8.21 9.12 -16.72
C ALA A 19 -9.61 8.59 -16.34
N ALA A 20 -10.17 7.69 -17.14
CA ALA A 20 -11.44 7.03 -16.85
C ALA A 20 -11.37 6.22 -15.53
N GLY A 21 -10.24 5.54 -15.29
CA GLY A 21 -9.98 4.86 -14.02
C GLY A 21 -10.02 5.81 -12.83
N CYS A 22 -9.39 6.98 -12.92
CA CYS A 22 -9.40 8.00 -11.87
C CYS A 22 -10.82 8.50 -11.60
N ALA A 23 -11.60 8.82 -12.65
CA ALA A 23 -12.98 9.27 -12.51
C ALA A 23 -13.84 8.23 -11.77
N ASN A 24 -13.76 6.96 -12.17
CA ASN A 24 -14.51 5.86 -11.55
C ASN A 24 -14.12 5.60 -10.09
N MET A 25 -12.87 5.91 -9.72
CA MET A 25 -12.34 5.76 -8.36
C MET A 25 -12.48 7.03 -7.51
N GLY A 26 -13.25 8.02 -7.97
CA GLY A 26 -13.52 9.23 -7.21
C GLY A 26 -12.38 10.25 -7.24
N SER A 27 -11.66 10.36 -8.36
CA SER A 27 -10.71 11.45 -8.62
C SER A 27 -11.01 12.20 -9.92
N PRO A 28 -11.98 13.13 -9.89
CA PRO A 28 -12.25 13.99 -11.03
C PRO A 28 -11.09 14.93 -11.41
N ILE A 29 -10.24 15.33 -10.46
CA ILE A 29 -9.10 16.24 -10.75
C ILE A 29 -8.05 15.53 -11.60
N TRP A 30 -7.61 14.34 -11.20
CA TRP A 30 -6.69 13.56 -12.01
C TRP A 30 -7.30 13.05 -13.30
N ALA A 31 -8.61 12.73 -13.33
CA ALA A 31 -9.28 12.41 -14.57
C ALA A 31 -9.20 13.56 -15.59
N GLU A 32 -9.53 14.79 -15.16
CA GLU A 32 -9.46 15.98 -16.01
C GLU A 32 -8.04 16.26 -16.52
N LEU A 33 -7.04 16.25 -15.63
CA LEU A 33 -5.66 16.55 -16.03
C LEU A 33 -5.04 15.44 -16.90
N LEU A 34 -5.40 14.17 -16.69
CA LEU A 34 -4.96 13.07 -17.54
C LEU A 34 -5.61 13.08 -18.92
N GLN A 35 -6.88 13.50 -19.02
CA GLN A 35 -7.53 13.68 -20.31
C GLN A 35 -6.81 14.76 -21.13
N ARG A 36 -6.49 15.90 -20.51
CA ARG A 36 -5.70 16.97 -21.16
C ARG A 36 -4.28 16.54 -21.50
N ALA A 37 -3.65 15.73 -20.64
CA ALA A 37 -2.35 15.12 -20.90
C ALA A 37 -2.36 14.21 -22.14
N ALA A 38 -3.41 13.40 -22.29
CA ALA A 38 -3.58 12.57 -23.48
C ALA A 38 -3.72 13.41 -24.76
N ASP A 39 -4.50 14.50 -24.71
CA ASP A 39 -4.70 15.37 -25.87
C ASP A 39 -3.43 16.18 -26.20
N ASP A 40 -2.65 16.59 -25.20
CA ASP A 40 -1.33 17.23 -25.39
C ASP A 40 -0.33 16.25 -26.02
N LEU A 41 -0.28 15.02 -25.51
CA LEU A 41 0.56 13.95 -26.03
C LEU A 41 0.21 13.61 -27.48
N GLU A 42 -1.08 13.55 -27.83
CA GLU A 42 -1.57 13.31 -29.20
C GLU A 42 -1.05 14.38 -30.18
N ARG A 43 -1.06 15.65 -29.74
CA ARG A 43 -0.51 16.79 -30.51
C ARG A 43 1.02 16.90 -30.48
N GLY A 44 1.71 16.04 -29.71
CA GLY A 44 3.16 16.08 -29.55
C GLY A 44 3.67 17.24 -28.67
N GLY A 45 2.89 17.64 -27.67
CA GLY A 45 3.27 18.66 -26.69
C GLY A 45 4.27 18.17 -25.64
N ILE A 46 4.40 18.91 -24.53
CA ILE A 46 5.40 18.66 -23.48
C ILE A 46 5.29 17.25 -22.88
N TRP A 47 4.10 16.65 -22.87
CA TRP A 47 3.94 15.28 -22.38
C TRP A 47 4.64 14.25 -23.27
N ALA A 48 4.76 14.48 -24.58
CA ALA A 48 5.52 13.63 -25.48
C ALA A 48 7.01 13.62 -25.12
N ASP A 49 7.54 14.78 -24.72
CA ASP A 49 8.91 14.92 -24.25
C ASP A 49 9.12 14.20 -22.92
N VAL A 50 8.22 14.40 -21.95
CA VAL A 50 8.31 13.78 -20.61
C VAL A 50 8.35 12.25 -20.68
N VAL A 51 7.62 11.64 -21.62
CA VAL A 51 7.55 10.18 -21.77
C VAL A 51 8.49 9.59 -22.83
N ALA A 52 9.32 10.40 -23.49
CA ALA A 52 10.13 9.95 -24.63
C ALA A 52 11.07 8.78 -24.30
N ASP A 53 11.60 8.75 -23.08
CA ASP A 53 12.55 7.74 -22.60
C ASP A 53 11.87 6.54 -21.94
N TYR A 54 10.54 6.57 -21.80
CA TYR A 54 9.78 5.50 -21.15
C TYR A 54 9.76 4.21 -21.99
N ARG A 55 9.95 3.07 -21.32
CA ARG A 55 9.90 1.73 -21.89
C ARG A 55 9.16 0.81 -20.91
N GLY A 56 8.07 0.19 -21.34
CA GLY A 56 7.23 -0.62 -20.45
C GLY A 56 5.76 -0.64 -20.83
N GLU A 57 4.92 -0.97 -19.87
CA GLU A 57 3.47 -1.20 -20.03
C GLU A 57 2.72 -0.09 -19.28
N PRO A 58 2.31 1.02 -19.93
CA PRO A 58 1.93 2.28 -19.25
C PRO A 58 0.90 2.14 -18.12
N ILE A 59 -0.12 1.30 -18.30
CA ILE A 59 -1.13 1.04 -17.27
C ILE A 59 -0.57 0.21 -16.11
N LEU A 60 0.10 -0.91 -16.40
CA LEU A 60 0.66 -1.80 -15.37
C LEU A 60 1.75 -1.09 -14.55
N ASP A 61 2.49 -0.22 -15.22
CA ASP A 61 3.49 0.64 -14.60
C ASP A 61 2.86 1.86 -13.90
N ALA A 62 1.59 2.19 -14.12
CA ALA A 62 0.99 3.43 -13.63
C ALA A 62 1.77 4.69 -14.07
N LEU A 63 2.32 4.68 -15.30
CA LEU A 63 3.12 5.77 -15.87
C LEU A 63 2.47 7.16 -15.69
N PRO A 64 1.19 7.39 -16.04
CA PRO A 64 0.61 8.72 -15.92
C PRO A 64 0.54 9.17 -14.45
N LEU A 65 0.25 8.24 -13.53
CA LEU A 65 0.17 8.51 -12.10
C LEU A 65 1.55 8.77 -11.48
N ARG A 66 2.64 8.20 -12.01
CA ARG A 66 4.01 8.52 -11.56
C ARG A 66 4.36 9.98 -11.81
N ILE A 67 3.98 10.50 -12.98
CA ILE A 67 4.25 11.89 -13.36
C ILE A 67 3.38 12.85 -12.51
N LEU A 68 2.08 12.58 -12.40
CA LEU A 68 1.19 13.38 -11.56
C LEU A 68 1.56 13.30 -10.07
N GLY A 69 1.98 12.13 -9.60
CA GLY A 69 2.50 11.94 -8.24
C GLY A 69 3.78 12.75 -7.98
N ALA A 70 4.67 12.89 -8.97
CA ALA A 70 5.84 13.76 -8.85
C ALA A 70 5.43 15.24 -8.80
N ALA A 71 4.54 15.68 -9.68
CA ALA A 71 4.02 17.05 -9.69
C ALA A 71 3.31 17.40 -8.37
N HIS A 72 2.46 16.50 -7.87
CA HIS A 72 1.80 16.65 -6.58
C HIS A 72 2.80 16.66 -5.41
N GLY A 73 3.85 15.84 -5.46
CA GLY A 73 4.91 15.84 -4.45
C GLY A 73 5.65 17.17 -4.40
N MET A 74 5.90 17.79 -5.55
CA MET A 74 6.46 19.14 -5.61
C MET A 74 5.52 20.19 -5.03
N ALA A 75 4.21 20.08 -5.28
CA ALA A 75 3.21 20.98 -4.69
C ALA A 75 3.16 20.84 -3.16
N LEU A 76 3.11 19.62 -2.64
CA LEU A 76 3.14 19.32 -1.20
C LEU A 76 4.43 19.81 -0.53
N ALA A 77 5.57 19.76 -1.23
CA ALA A 77 6.86 20.26 -0.76
C ALA A 77 7.02 21.78 -0.88
N GLY A 78 6.01 22.51 -1.38
CA GLY A 78 6.09 23.96 -1.60
C GLY A 78 6.98 24.38 -2.80
N ARG A 79 7.41 23.42 -3.63
CA ARG A 79 8.25 23.64 -4.82
C ARG A 79 7.44 24.00 -6.08
N ALA A 80 6.12 23.88 -6.03
CA ALA A 80 5.22 24.19 -7.13
C ALA A 80 4.01 25.04 -6.67
N PRO A 81 4.21 26.28 -6.18
CA PRO A 81 3.14 27.09 -5.60
C PRO A 81 2.00 27.39 -6.57
N SER A 82 2.30 27.58 -7.86
CA SER A 82 1.26 27.80 -8.89
C SER A 82 0.34 26.59 -9.06
N LEU A 83 0.88 25.36 -9.03
CA LEU A 83 0.06 24.15 -9.08
C LEU A 83 -0.67 23.93 -7.73
N ALA A 84 0.02 24.17 -6.61
CA ALA A 84 -0.54 24.02 -5.26
C ALA A 84 -1.79 24.88 -5.03
N ALA A 85 -1.89 26.05 -5.68
CA ALA A 85 -3.08 26.90 -5.63
C ALA A 85 -4.37 26.20 -6.12
N PHE A 86 -4.24 25.11 -6.91
CA PHE A 86 -5.35 24.38 -7.50
C PHE A 86 -5.58 22.98 -6.92
N LEU A 87 -4.75 22.53 -5.96
CA LEU A 87 -4.87 21.20 -5.35
C LEU A 87 -5.46 21.30 -3.93
N PRO A 88 -6.60 20.63 -3.63
CA PRO A 88 -7.19 20.67 -2.30
C PRO A 88 -6.25 20.18 -1.19
N SER A 89 -5.39 19.20 -1.48
CA SER A 89 -4.37 18.65 -0.56
C SER A 89 -3.35 19.67 -0.06
N THR A 90 -3.19 20.80 -0.77
CA THR A 90 -2.35 21.94 -0.41
C THR A 90 -3.16 23.19 -0.02
N GLY A 91 -4.47 23.04 0.20
CA GLY A 91 -5.39 24.14 0.53
C GLY A 91 -5.86 24.96 -0.68
N GLY A 92 -5.54 24.51 -1.89
CA GLY A 92 -5.96 25.13 -3.14
C GLY A 92 -7.42 24.85 -3.50
N ARG A 93 -7.90 25.51 -4.56
CA ARG A 93 -9.23 25.27 -5.14
C ARG A 93 -9.09 24.93 -6.61
N PHE A 94 -9.64 23.79 -7.02
CA PHE A 94 -9.48 23.32 -8.38
C PHE A 94 -10.18 24.24 -9.39
N ASP A 95 -9.43 24.62 -10.41
CA ASP A 95 -9.89 25.27 -11.64
C ASP A 95 -9.17 24.58 -12.80
N ALA A 96 -9.93 24.04 -13.75
CA ALA A 96 -9.36 23.13 -14.75
C ALA A 96 -8.32 23.81 -15.65
N GLU A 97 -8.61 25.03 -16.11
CA GLU A 97 -7.70 25.79 -16.98
C GLU A 97 -6.44 26.23 -16.23
N GLY A 98 -6.60 26.81 -15.03
CA GLY A 98 -5.48 27.25 -14.20
C GLY A 98 -4.59 26.09 -13.76
N ALA A 99 -5.17 24.97 -13.31
CA ALA A 99 -4.43 23.78 -12.93
C ALA A 99 -3.66 23.18 -14.10
N TRP A 100 -4.27 23.12 -15.28
CA TRP A 100 -3.63 22.61 -16.49
C TRP A 100 -2.45 23.49 -16.92
N ALA A 101 -2.64 24.82 -16.97
CA ALA A 101 -1.58 25.76 -17.30
C ALA A 101 -0.41 25.65 -16.31
N ALA A 102 -0.70 25.63 -15.00
CA ALA A 102 0.30 25.48 -13.96
C ALA A 102 1.06 24.14 -14.05
N LEU A 103 0.37 23.05 -14.40
CA LEU A 103 1.00 21.76 -14.62
C LEU A 103 1.93 21.79 -15.85
N GLN A 104 1.49 22.36 -16.97
CA GLN A 104 2.35 22.48 -18.15
C GLN A 104 3.62 23.29 -17.87
N ASP A 105 3.49 24.41 -17.16
CA ASP A 105 4.64 25.23 -16.78
C ASP A 105 5.59 24.49 -15.85
N LEU A 106 5.06 23.71 -14.89
CA LEU A 106 5.85 22.84 -14.03
C LEU A 106 6.62 21.78 -14.83
N LEU A 107 5.95 21.11 -15.78
CA LEU A 107 6.59 20.08 -16.62
C LEU A 107 7.73 20.67 -17.47
N ARG A 108 7.56 21.90 -17.99
CA ARG A 108 8.62 22.60 -18.73
C ARG A 108 9.78 23.00 -17.83
N ALA A 109 9.50 23.56 -16.66
CA ALA A 109 10.51 24.01 -15.71
C ALA A 109 11.30 22.86 -15.05
N HIS A 110 10.69 21.68 -14.94
CA HIS A 110 11.26 20.52 -14.25
C HIS A 110 11.28 19.24 -15.11
N ALA A 111 11.52 19.39 -16.41
CA ALA A 111 11.45 18.30 -17.39
C ALA A 111 12.27 17.06 -16.99
N ASP A 112 13.49 17.26 -16.48
CA ASP A 112 14.36 16.14 -16.06
C ASP A 112 13.80 15.36 -14.87
N GLU A 113 13.19 16.05 -13.90
CA GLU A 113 12.56 15.40 -12.74
C GLU A 113 11.31 14.61 -13.15
N MET A 114 10.55 15.13 -14.13
CA MET A 114 9.37 14.48 -14.67
C MET A 114 9.73 13.27 -15.55
N ARG A 115 10.80 13.35 -16.35
CA ARG A 115 11.35 12.19 -17.08
C ARG A 115 11.84 11.09 -16.15
N ARG A 116 12.51 11.45 -15.05
CA ARG A 116 12.89 10.50 -13.99
C ARG A 116 11.67 9.87 -13.33
N ALA A 117 10.63 10.65 -13.05
CA ALA A 117 9.38 10.12 -12.51
C ALA A 117 8.71 9.14 -13.49
N ALA A 118 8.66 9.47 -14.78
CA ALA A 118 8.11 8.61 -15.82
C ALA A 118 8.84 7.25 -15.92
N THR A 119 10.16 7.26 -15.75
CA THR A 119 11.01 6.05 -15.90
C THR A 119 11.20 5.27 -14.59
N SER A 120 10.87 5.84 -13.43
CA SER A 120 10.90 5.15 -12.14
C SER A 120 9.90 4.00 -12.13
N ARG A 121 10.31 2.78 -11.75
CA ARG A 121 9.40 1.61 -11.67
C ARG A 121 8.59 1.51 -10.38
N ARG A 122 8.65 2.51 -9.50
CA ARG A 122 8.23 2.37 -8.10
C ARG A 122 7.00 3.22 -7.79
N VAL A 123 5.83 2.59 -7.79
CA VAL A 123 4.64 3.07 -7.08
C VAL A 123 4.33 2.03 -6.01
N GLN A 124 4.40 2.44 -4.74
CA GLN A 124 4.09 1.56 -3.61
C GLN A 124 2.87 2.11 -2.88
N THR A 125 1.83 1.31 -2.82
CA THR A 125 0.59 1.65 -2.12
C THR A 125 0.65 1.08 -0.70
N ASN A 126 0.92 1.94 0.27
CA ASN A 126 0.96 1.59 1.69
C ASN A 126 -0.37 1.95 2.39
N GLU A 127 -1.44 1.20 2.08
CA GLU A 127 -2.79 1.48 2.61
C GLU A 127 -2.97 0.92 4.03
N VAL A 128 -2.77 1.79 5.03
CA VAL A 128 -2.82 1.45 6.46
C VAL A 128 -4.18 0.91 6.93
N ARG A 129 -5.28 1.26 6.24
CA ARG A 129 -6.62 0.78 6.62
C ARG A 129 -6.80 -0.73 6.46
N ARG A 130 -5.92 -1.41 5.71
CA ARG A 130 -5.88 -2.89 5.67
C ARG A 130 -5.66 -3.51 7.05
N SER A 131 -5.02 -2.78 7.98
CA SER A 131 -4.90 -3.20 9.37
C SER A 131 -6.25 -3.49 10.04
N ALA A 132 -7.35 -2.87 9.61
CA ALA A 132 -8.69 -3.13 10.15
C ALA A 132 -9.20 -4.56 9.85
N ALA A 133 -8.76 -5.15 8.74
CA ALA A 133 -9.01 -6.55 8.43
C ALA A 133 -7.99 -7.48 9.09
N LEU A 134 -6.72 -7.07 9.15
CA LEU A 134 -5.64 -7.90 9.71
C LEU A 134 -5.75 -8.08 11.23
N LEU A 135 -6.17 -7.04 11.97
CA LEU A 135 -6.24 -7.04 13.43
C LEU A 135 -7.03 -8.25 13.98
N PRO A 136 -8.29 -8.51 13.57
CA PRO A 136 -9.02 -9.71 14.00
C PRO A 136 -8.28 -11.03 13.72
N GLY A 137 -7.51 -11.11 12.64
CA GLY A 137 -6.66 -12.26 12.34
C GLY A 137 -5.53 -12.44 13.36
N PHE A 138 -4.86 -11.35 13.75
CA PHE A 138 -3.83 -11.40 14.81
C PHE A 138 -4.43 -11.75 16.17
N LEU A 139 -5.59 -11.20 16.52
CA LEU A 139 -6.30 -11.53 17.76
C LEU A 139 -6.71 -13.01 17.79
N ARG A 140 -7.16 -13.57 16.65
CA ARG A 140 -7.44 -14.99 16.52
C ARG A 140 -6.20 -15.86 16.75
N ILE A 141 -5.03 -15.47 16.23
CA ILE A 141 -3.77 -16.19 16.46
C ILE A 141 -3.40 -16.12 17.95
N ALA A 142 -3.47 -14.93 18.57
CA ALA A 142 -3.17 -14.73 19.97
C ALA A 142 -4.09 -15.58 20.87
N GLN A 143 -5.39 -15.62 20.58
CA GLN A 143 -6.35 -16.45 21.30
C GLN A 143 -6.05 -17.95 21.15
N ARG A 144 -5.79 -18.42 19.93
CA ARG A 144 -5.56 -19.84 19.63
C ARG A 144 -4.27 -20.37 20.24
N THR A 145 -3.25 -19.52 20.35
CA THR A 145 -1.92 -19.92 20.81
C THR A 145 -1.67 -19.59 22.28
N GLY A 146 -2.29 -18.52 22.79
CA GLY A 146 -2.02 -18.00 24.13
C GLY A 146 -0.62 -17.40 24.31
N LEU A 147 0.09 -17.12 23.21
CA LEU A 147 1.49 -16.67 23.21
C LEU A 147 1.64 -15.24 22.66
N PRO A 148 2.69 -14.51 23.07
CA PRO A 148 3.10 -13.29 22.38
C PRO A 148 3.39 -13.53 20.90
N LEU A 149 3.08 -12.55 20.05
CA LEU A 149 3.27 -12.65 18.61
C LEU A 149 4.62 -12.07 18.18
N ARG A 150 5.35 -12.85 17.38
CA ARG A 150 6.52 -12.42 16.63
C ARG A 150 6.09 -12.11 15.20
N ILE A 151 5.92 -10.83 14.88
CA ILE A 151 5.30 -10.34 13.65
C ILE A 151 6.34 -10.17 12.55
N ARG A 152 6.07 -10.70 11.36
CA ARG A 152 6.93 -10.61 10.17
C ARG A 152 6.09 -10.24 8.95
N GLU A 153 6.38 -9.11 8.30
CA GLU A 153 5.69 -8.65 7.09
C GLU A 153 6.57 -8.78 5.85
N ILE A 154 6.07 -9.40 4.77
CA ILE A 154 6.67 -9.23 3.43
C ILE A 154 5.87 -8.17 2.66
N GLY A 155 6.58 -7.30 1.91
CA GLY A 155 5.93 -6.18 1.24
C GLY A 155 5.61 -5.01 2.16
N ALA A 156 6.42 -4.81 3.20
CA ALA A 156 6.14 -3.87 4.26
C ALA A 156 6.13 -2.41 3.79
N SER A 157 6.73 -2.09 2.64
CA SER A 157 6.89 -0.71 2.17
C SER A 157 7.53 0.18 3.25
N GLY A 158 6.76 1.08 3.88
CA GLY A 158 7.19 1.91 5.03
C GLY A 158 6.78 1.36 6.41
N GLY A 159 6.21 0.16 6.49
CA GLY A 159 5.92 -0.54 7.75
C GLY A 159 4.68 -0.06 8.49
N LEU A 160 3.75 0.63 7.83
CA LEU A 160 2.53 1.13 8.49
C LEU A 160 1.70 -0.03 9.08
N ASN A 161 1.56 -1.15 8.36
CA ASN A 161 0.77 -2.28 8.86
C ASN A 161 1.51 -3.11 9.93
N LEU A 162 2.83 -2.98 10.08
CA LEU A 162 3.56 -3.55 11.22
C LEU A 162 3.13 -2.93 12.55
N LEU A 163 2.56 -1.72 12.55
CA LEU A 163 2.12 -0.99 13.75
C LEU A 163 0.62 -1.14 14.05
N PHE A 164 -0.03 -2.18 13.54
CA PHE A 164 -1.48 -2.40 13.68
C PHE A 164 -1.97 -2.35 15.14
N ASP A 165 -1.21 -2.82 16.12
CA ASP A 165 -1.57 -2.83 17.54
C ASP A 165 -1.58 -1.43 18.18
N ARG A 166 -1.14 -0.39 17.45
CA ARG A 166 -1.05 0.99 17.94
C ARG A 166 -2.14 1.92 17.42
N TYR A 167 -3.08 1.38 16.66
CA TYR A 167 -4.15 2.15 16.07
C TYR A 167 -5.45 1.98 16.85
N HIS A 168 -6.36 2.93 16.70
CA HIS A 168 -7.73 2.79 17.16
C HIS A 168 -8.62 2.30 16.03
N TYR A 169 -9.53 1.39 16.31
CA TYR A 169 -10.36 0.74 15.31
C TYR A 169 -11.84 0.92 15.58
N ALA A 170 -12.58 1.24 14.52
CA ALA A 170 -14.03 1.17 14.45
C ALA A 170 -14.42 0.12 13.41
N LEU A 171 -14.70 -1.10 13.87
CA LEU A 171 -15.09 -2.25 13.05
C LEU A 171 -16.62 -2.38 13.08
N GLY A 172 -17.33 -1.52 12.34
CA GLY A 172 -18.78 -1.35 12.48
C GLY A 172 -19.15 -0.88 13.90
N PRO A 173 -19.97 -1.63 14.67
CA PRO A 173 -20.31 -1.27 16.04
C PRO A 173 -19.18 -1.56 17.04
N HIS A 174 -18.16 -2.33 16.64
CA HIS A 174 -17.10 -2.78 17.53
C HIS A 174 -15.95 -1.77 17.60
N ARG A 175 -15.27 -1.70 18.75
CA ARG A 175 -14.13 -0.80 19.00
C ARG A 175 -12.97 -1.58 19.58
N TRP A 176 -11.75 -1.27 19.16
CA TRP A 176 -10.53 -1.87 19.69
C TRP A 176 -9.36 -0.87 19.62
N GLY A 177 -8.41 -1.00 20.54
CA GLY A 177 -7.21 -0.18 20.59
C GLY A 177 -7.38 1.12 21.38
N ASP A 178 -6.27 1.83 21.59
CA ASP A 178 -6.22 3.05 22.42
C ASP A 178 -6.98 4.21 21.74
N PRO A 179 -8.06 4.74 22.35
CA PRO A 179 -8.79 5.89 21.80
C PRO A 179 -7.97 7.18 21.75
N ALA A 180 -6.79 7.25 22.37
CA ALA A 180 -5.84 8.35 22.25
C ALA A 180 -4.88 8.22 21.05
N SER A 181 -4.92 7.11 20.31
CA SER A 181 -4.14 6.95 19.08
C SER A 181 -4.47 8.08 18.09
N PRO A 182 -3.48 8.74 17.46
CA PRO A 182 -3.76 9.75 16.45
C PRO A 182 -4.39 9.16 15.18
N LEU A 183 -4.27 7.84 14.97
CA LEU A 183 -4.88 7.13 13.85
C LEU A 183 -6.12 6.35 14.29
N HIS A 184 -7.26 6.73 13.72
CA HIS A 184 -8.53 6.03 13.83
C HIS A 184 -8.88 5.38 12.48
N LEU A 185 -8.98 4.04 12.48
CA LEU A 185 -9.32 3.25 11.30
C LEU A 185 -10.77 2.79 11.39
N ALA A 186 -11.61 3.35 10.53
CA ALA A 186 -12.98 2.90 10.35
C ALA A 186 -13.08 1.95 9.15
N THR A 187 -13.83 0.86 9.33
CA THR A 187 -14.28 -0.03 8.25
C THR A 187 -15.77 -0.30 8.42
N GLU A 188 -16.47 -0.39 7.30
CA GLU A 188 -17.78 -1.00 7.28
C GLU A 188 -17.61 -2.49 7.59
N TRP A 189 -18.42 -3.00 8.51
CA TRP A 189 -18.32 -4.37 9.00
C TRP A 189 -19.65 -5.09 8.84
N SER A 190 -19.58 -6.32 8.37
CA SER A 190 -20.71 -7.23 8.21
C SER A 190 -20.31 -8.67 8.54
N GLY A 191 -21.28 -9.54 8.72
CA GLY A 191 -21.03 -10.93 9.13
C GLY A 191 -20.94 -11.07 10.66
N GLY A 192 -20.16 -12.05 11.12
CA GLY A 192 -19.96 -12.31 12.55
C GLY A 192 -19.22 -11.18 13.27
N ALA A 193 -19.40 -11.10 14.60
CA ALA A 193 -18.61 -10.19 15.42
C ALA A 193 -17.16 -10.72 15.52
N PRO A 194 -16.13 -9.87 15.39
CA PRO A 194 -14.76 -10.29 15.64
C PRO A 194 -14.57 -10.55 17.14
N ASP A 195 -13.74 -11.53 17.48
CA ASP A 195 -13.32 -11.74 18.87
C ASP A 195 -12.24 -10.72 19.22
N LEU A 196 -12.60 -9.74 20.04
CA LEU A 196 -11.78 -8.58 20.39
C LEU A 196 -11.14 -8.66 21.77
N ASP A 197 -11.51 -9.65 22.57
CA ASP A 197 -11.11 -9.75 23.99
C ASP A 197 -9.75 -10.47 24.18
N ALA A 198 -9.17 -10.98 23.09
CA ALA A 198 -7.88 -11.66 23.12
C ALA A 198 -6.76 -10.73 23.62
N LYS A 199 -5.99 -11.19 24.61
CA LYS A 199 -4.79 -10.48 25.07
C LYS A 199 -3.72 -10.51 23.97
N LEU A 200 -3.51 -9.38 23.32
CA LEU A 200 -2.48 -9.20 22.32
C LEU A 200 -1.18 -8.69 22.96
N LEU A 201 -0.10 -9.43 22.80
CA LEU A 201 1.25 -9.00 23.15
C LEU A 201 2.14 -9.15 21.93
N ILE A 202 2.86 -8.09 21.56
CA ILE A 202 3.83 -8.13 20.47
C ILE A 202 5.23 -8.31 21.08
N GLU A 203 5.88 -9.43 20.77
CA GLU A 203 7.26 -9.69 21.21
C GLU A 203 8.26 -8.91 20.35
N SER A 204 8.13 -9.02 19.03
CA SER A 204 8.91 -8.24 18.08
C SER A 204 8.19 -8.10 16.75
N ARG A 205 8.59 -7.10 15.97
CA ARG A 205 8.10 -6.86 14.61
C ARG A 205 9.27 -6.55 13.69
N ARG A 206 9.23 -7.07 12.46
CA ARG A 206 10.18 -6.73 11.39
C ARG A 206 9.50 -6.97 10.04
N GLY A 207 9.84 -6.20 9.03
CA GLY A 207 9.36 -6.45 7.67
C GLY A 207 10.48 -6.48 6.64
N CYS A 208 10.12 -6.79 5.40
CA CYS A 208 10.97 -6.54 4.24
C CYS A 208 10.21 -5.94 3.07
N ASP A 209 10.95 -5.24 2.22
CA ASP A 209 10.52 -4.79 0.91
C ASP A 209 11.72 -4.72 -0.03
N VAL A 210 11.52 -4.84 -1.34
CA VAL A 210 12.58 -4.68 -2.35
C VAL A 210 13.03 -3.22 -2.50
N ALA A 211 12.20 -2.27 -2.06
CA ALA A 211 12.60 -0.90 -1.76
C ALA A 211 11.76 -0.39 -0.59
N PRO A 212 12.24 -0.58 0.64
CA PRO A 212 11.63 0.03 1.81
C PRO A 212 11.54 1.54 1.63
N ILE A 213 10.46 2.13 2.15
CA ILE A 213 10.32 3.58 2.25
C ILE A 213 10.83 3.99 3.63
N ASP A 214 11.88 4.80 3.68
CA ASP A 214 12.40 5.40 4.90
C ASP A 214 11.46 6.53 5.37
N LEU A 215 10.53 6.19 6.27
CA LEU A 215 9.62 7.15 6.85
C LEU A 215 10.28 8.09 7.86
N GLY A 216 11.58 7.94 8.15
CA GLY A 216 12.40 8.93 8.84
C GLY A 216 12.70 10.15 7.96
N ASP A 217 12.84 9.94 6.64
CA ASP A 217 13.11 10.99 5.65
C ASP A 217 11.84 11.80 5.33
N PRO A 218 11.81 13.13 5.60
CA PRO A 218 10.71 13.99 5.19
C PRO A 218 10.36 13.92 3.69
N ALA A 219 11.35 13.75 2.81
CA ALA A 219 11.12 13.69 1.37
C ALA A 219 10.38 12.40 0.96
N GLU A 220 10.73 11.26 1.55
CA GLU A 220 10.04 9.99 1.32
C GLU A 220 8.62 10.01 1.90
N ARG A 221 8.40 10.68 3.04
CA ARG A 221 7.04 10.93 3.56
C ARG A 221 6.18 11.78 2.62
N ILE A 222 6.75 12.81 2.00
CA ILE A 222 6.05 13.63 0.99
C ILE A 222 5.75 12.80 -0.25
N LYS A 223 6.72 12.01 -0.72
CA LYS A 223 6.54 11.11 -1.86
C LYS A 223 5.42 10.09 -1.61
N LEU A 224 5.35 9.49 -0.42
CA LEU A 224 4.25 8.57 -0.08
C LEU A 224 2.89 9.30 -0.10
N GLN A 225 2.83 10.51 0.44
CA GLN A 225 1.62 11.35 0.40
C GLN A 225 1.24 11.76 -1.02
N SER A 226 2.20 11.94 -1.92
CA SER A 226 1.92 12.45 -3.26
C SER A 226 1.19 11.46 -4.17
N PHE A 227 1.20 10.18 -3.82
CA PHE A 227 0.39 9.14 -4.45
C PHE A 227 -1.03 9.03 -3.87
N VAL A 228 -1.37 9.81 -2.84
CA VAL A 228 -2.78 10.07 -2.47
C VAL A 228 -3.28 11.21 -3.33
N TRP A 229 -4.41 11.01 -4.01
CA TRP A 229 -4.94 11.98 -4.96
C TRP A 229 -5.39 13.28 -4.26
N PRO A 230 -5.22 14.45 -4.91
CA PRO A 230 -5.28 15.75 -4.25
C PRO A 230 -6.64 16.09 -3.60
N GLU A 231 -7.73 15.49 -4.07
CA GLU A 231 -9.09 15.63 -3.54
C GLU A 231 -9.45 14.58 -2.47
N GLN A 232 -8.63 13.54 -2.28
CA GLN A 232 -8.89 12.47 -1.32
C GLN A 232 -8.39 12.84 0.09
N LEU A 233 -8.91 13.94 0.63
CA LEU A 233 -8.47 14.54 1.90
C LEU A 233 -8.53 13.54 3.06
N ASP A 234 -9.61 12.77 3.21
CA ASP A 234 -9.72 11.74 4.26
C ASP A 234 -8.64 10.67 4.17
N ARG A 235 -8.19 10.31 2.95
CA ARG A 235 -7.09 9.35 2.76
C ARG A 235 -5.76 9.99 3.13
N LEU A 236 -5.58 11.26 2.80
CA LEU A 236 -4.35 12.00 3.10
C LEU A 236 -4.20 12.24 4.60
N GLU A 237 -5.28 12.63 5.28
CA GLU A 237 -5.33 12.79 6.74
C GLU A 237 -5.04 11.48 7.45
N ARG A 238 -5.67 10.37 7.02
CA ARG A 238 -5.38 9.04 7.56
C ARG A 238 -3.92 8.64 7.39
N LEU A 239 -3.34 8.90 6.22
CA LEU A 239 -1.92 8.63 5.98
C LEU A 239 -1.03 9.50 6.88
N ARG A 240 -1.31 10.79 7.01
CA ARG A 240 -0.56 11.70 7.91
C ARG A 240 -0.62 11.26 9.37
N ALA A 241 -1.79 10.82 9.83
CA ALA A 241 -1.95 10.25 11.16
C ALA A 241 -1.12 8.95 11.33
N ALA A 242 -1.10 8.06 10.33
CA ALA A 242 -0.25 6.87 10.35
C ALA A 242 1.24 7.22 10.39
N LEU A 243 1.68 8.21 9.60
CA LEU A 243 3.05 8.71 9.60
C LEU A 243 3.46 9.26 10.98
N ALA A 244 2.54 9.91 11.70
CA ALA A 244 2.80 10.39 13.06
C ALA A 244 3.02 9.24 14.05
N VAL A 245 2.26 8.14 13.95
CA VAL A 245 2.49 6.93 14.77
C VAL A 245 3.85 6.32 14.48
N VAL A 246 4.21 6.20 13.20
CA VAL A 246 5.49 5.56 12.80
C VAL A 246 6.68 6.41 13.20
N ALA A 247 6.58 7.73 13.09
CA ALA A 247 7.66 8.64 13.46
C ALA A 247 8.04 8.52 14.95
N ALA A 248 7.11 8.10 15.81
CA ALA A 248 7.39 7.90 17.23
C ALA A 248 8.21 6.63 17.52
N ASP A 249 8.03 5.56 16.73
CA ASP A 249 8.78 4.31 16.86
C ASP A 249 8.71 3.50 15.54
N PRO A 250 9.64 3.76 14.61
CA PRO A 250 9.63 3.17 13.29
C PRO A 250 10.02 1.69 13.36
N PRO A 251 9.25 0.78 12.75
CA PRO A 251 9.58 -0.64 12.76
C PRO A 251 10.79 -0.92 11.86
N PRO A 252 11.61 -1.95 12.16
CA PRO A 252 12.72 -2.32 11.30
C PRO A 252 12.22 -2.96 10.00
N ILE A 253 12.74 -2.49 8.86
CA ILE A 253 12.39 -3.00 7.53
C ILE A 253 13.68 -3.27 6.76
N ASP A 254 13.86 -4.51 6.33
CA ASP A 254 15.02 -4.92 5.54
C ASP A 254 14.78 -4.68 4.05
N ALA A 255 15.78 -4.18 3.33
CA ALA A 255 15.77 -4.13 1.88
C ALA A 255 16.11 -5.52 1.31
N ALA A 256 15.10 -6.36 1.08
CA ALA A 256 15.28 -7.74 0.65
C ALA A 256 14.06 -8.28 -0.13
N PRO A 257 14.28 -9.19 -1.08
CA PRO A 257 13.19 -9.94 -1.71
C PRO A 257 12.56 -10.92 -0.70
N ALA A 258 11.26 -11.19 -0.87
CA ALA A 258 10.46 -11.92 0.12
C ALA A 258 10.98 -13.34 0.41
N GLY A 259 11.38 -14.09 -0.61
CA GLY A 259 11.82 -15.47 -0.50
C GLY A 259 13.11 -15.63 0.29
N GLU A 260 14.13 -14.81 0.00
CA GLU A 260 15.37 -14.80 0.79
C GLU A 260 15.10 -14.37 2.24
N TRP A 261 14.25 -13.36 2.42
CA TRP A 261 13.98 -12.81 3.74
C TRP A 261 13.27 -13.80 4.65
N VAL A 262 12.26 -14.53 4.16
CA VAL A 262 11.54 -15.50 5.00
C VAL A 262 12.43 -16.67 5.44
N GLU A 263 13.41 -17.08 4.63
CA GLU A 263 14.36 -18.13 5.00
C GLU A 263 15.21 -17.75 6.22
N ARG A 264 15.48 -16.45 6.39
CA ARG A 264 16.22 -15.91 7.52
C ARG A 264 15.33 -15.64 8.74
N GLU A 265 14.13 -15.07 8.51
CA GLU A 265 13.32 -14.50 9.58
C GLU A 265 12.21 -15.41 10.11
N ILE A 266 11.87 -16.48 9.38
CA ILE A 266 10.77 -17.38 9.75
C ILE A 266 11.30 -18.74 10.19
N GLU A 267 11.34 -18.94 11.51
CA GLU A 267 11.57 -20.24 12.14
C GLU A 267 10.71 -20.34 13.42
N PRO A 268 9.97 -21.44 13.66
CA PRO A 268 9.26 -21.64 14.92
C PRO A 268 10.19 -21.48 16.14
N ALA A 269 9.79 -20.63 17.09
CA ALA A 269 10.58 -20.34 18.28
C ALA A 269 9.75 -20.60 19.56
N PRO A 270 10.30 -21.31 20.56
CA PRO A 270 9.59 -21.56 21.82
C PRO A 270 9.16 -20.28 22.53
N GLY A 271 7.94 -20.27 23.08
CA GLY A 271 7.41 -19.16 23.88
C GLY A 271 6.77 -18.04 23.08
N VAL A 272 6.79 -18.09 21.75
CA VAL A 272 6.15 -17.10 20.86
C VAL A 272 5.39 -17.78 19.72
N ALA A 273 4.35 -17.12 19.21
CA ALA A 273 3.76 -17.46 17.92
C ALA A 273 4.44 -16.65 16.82
N THR A 274 5.17 -17.32 15.92
CA THR A 274 5.74 -16.65 14.75
C THR A 274 4.65 -16.43 13.72
N VAL A 275 4.47 -15.20 13.25
CA VAL A 275 3.44 -14.84 12.28
C VAL A 275 4.09 -14.20 11.06
N LEU A 276 4.05 -14.89 9.93
CA LEU A 276 4.25 -14.25 8.63
C LEU A 276 2.92 -13.67 8.18
N PHE A 277 2.88 -12.39 7.80
CA PHE A 277 1.72 -11.80 7.17
C PHE A 277 2.07 -10.96 5.95
N HIS A 278 1.06 -10.74 5.10
CA HIS A 278 1.14 -9.81 3.99
C HIS A 278 -0.24 -9.39 3.52
N SER A 279 -0.30 -8.23 2.86
CA SER A 279 -1.54 -7.65 2.35
C SER A 279 -1.38 -7.03 0.96
N VAL A 280 -2.06 -7.61 -0.03
CA VAL A 280 -2.08 -7.14 -1.42
C VAL A 280 -0.68 -6.93 -1.98
N VAL A 281 0.24 -7.85 -1.67
CA VAL A 281 1.61 -7.84 -2.22
C VAL A 281 1.85 -9.02 -3.15
N TRP A 282 1.14 -10.13 -2.96
CA TRP A 282 1.47 -11.43 -3.55
C TRP A 282 1.57 -11.41 -5.08
N TRP A 283 0.73 -10.60 -5.73
CA TRP A 283 0.72 -10.37 -7.17
C TRP A 283 1.97 -9.68 -7.72
N TYR A 284 2.61 -8.83 -6.91
CA TYR A 284 3.84 -8.12 -7.27
C TYR A 284 5.10 -8.96 -7.00
N VAL A 285 4.99 -10.01 -6.19
CA VAL A 285 6.10 -10.92 -5.90
C VAL A 285 6.31 -11.84 -7.11
N PRO A 286 7.52 -11.93 -7.69
CA PRO A 286 7.79 -12.87 -8.79
C PRO A 286 7.44 -14.32 -8.43
N GLU A 287 7.05 -15.12 -9.41
CA GLU A 287 6.64 -16.53 -9.20
C GLU A 287 7.69 -17.34 -8.43
N ALA A 288 8.96 -17.26 -8.83
CA ALA A 288 10.06 -17.94 -8.15
C ALA A 288 10.19 -17.55 -6.66
N GLU A 289 9.92 -16.28 -6.33
CA GLU A 289 9.94 -15.80 -4.94
C GLU A 289 8.72 -16.30 -4.16
N ARG A 290 7.52 -16.33 -4.77
CA ARG A 290 6.32 -16.92 -4.15
C ARG A 290 6.52 -18.41 -3.84
N ASP A 291 7.13 -19.15 -4.77
CA ASP A 291 7.43 -20.58 -4.60
C ASP A 291 8.44 -20.80 -3.47
N ARG A 292 9.44 -19.92 -3.36
CA ARG A 292 10.42 -19.95 -2.28
C ARG A 292 9.76 -19.69 -0.93
N VAL A 293 8.91 -18.66 -0.83
CA VAL A 293 8.14 -18.36 0.39
C VAL A 293 7.27 -19.55 0.78
N THR A 294 6.50 -20.09 -0.17
CA THR A 294 5.58 -21.20 0.08
C THR A 294 6.34 -22.43 0.57
N ARG A 295 7.40 -22.85 -0.13
CA ARG A 295 8.22 -24.00 0.28
C ARG A 295 8.83 -23.83 1.66
N TRP A 296 9.32 -22.62 1.97
CA TRP A 296 9.89 -22.35 3.29
C TRP A 296 8.83 -22.44 4.40
N MET A 297 7.65 -21.85 4.18
CA MET A 297 6.54 -21.91 5.13
C MET A 297 6.06 -23.34 5.40
N GLU A 298 6.00 -24.20 4.38
CA GLU A 298 5.69 -25.63 4.56
C GLU A 298 6.74 -26.34 5.43
N SER A 299 8.02 -26.12 5.13
CA SER A 299 9.14 -26.72 5.86
C SER A 299 9.16 -26.27 7.32
N ALA A 300 9.05 -24.97 7.56
CA ALA A 300 8.99 -24.37 8.89
C ALA A 300 7.74 -24.83 9.66
N GLY A 301 6.58 -24.88 9.00
CA GLY A 301 5.32 -25.35 9.58
C GLY A 301 5.40 -26.80 10.06
N ALA A 302 6.12 -27.68 9.34
CA ALA A 302 6.35 -29.07 9.74
C ALA A 302 7.18 -29.21 11.04
N ARG A 303 7.95 -28.18 11.39
CA ARG A 303 8.74 -28.12 12.65
C ARG A 303 7.99 -27.41 13.79
N ALA A 304 6.85 -26.78 13.51
CA ALA A 304 6.10 -26.04 14.52
C ALA A 304 5.47 -26.98 15.56
N SER A 305 5.33 -26.47 16.79
CA SER A 305 4.72 -27.20 17.91
C SER A 305 3.80 -26.30 18.70
N ARG A 306 3.06 -26.83 19.68
CA ARG A 306 2.21 -26.01 20.55
C ARG A 306 3.01 -24.94 21.33
N ALA A 307 4.28 -25.23 21.65
CA ALA A 307 5.15 -24.29 22.34
C ALA A 307 5.84 -23.29 21.39
N ALA A 308 5.87 -23.58 20.09
CA ALA A 308 6.46 -22.77 19.04
C ALA A 308 5.57 -22.80 17.79
N PRO A 309 4.37 -22.18 17.83
CA PRO A 309 3.46 -22.20 16.69
C PRO A 309 3.92 -21.26 15.58
N LEU A 310 3.50 -21.59 14.35
CA LEU A 310 3.71 -20.77 13.16
C LEU A 310 2.35 -20.41 12.57
N ALA A 311 2.17 -19.16 12.18
CA ALA A 311 0.98 -18.68 11.50
C ALA A 311 1.36 -17.98 10.19
N TRP A 312 0.53 -18.16 9.18
CA TRP A 312 0.58 -17.43 7.92
C TRP A 312 -0.75 -16.72 7.68
N LEU A 313 -0.77 -15.41 7.89
CA LEU A 313 -1.95 -14.56 7.76
C LEU A 313 -1.88 -13.76 6.44
N ARG A 314 -2.82 -14.02 5.53
CA ARG A 314 -2.74 -13.51 4.15
C ARG A 314 -4.00 -12.72 3.84
N MET A 315 -3.85 -11.45 3.51
CA MET A 315 -4.91 -10.65 2.90
C MET A 315 -4.61 -10.49 1.41
N GLU A 316 -5.09 -11.43 0.61
CA GLU A 316 -4.78 -11.51 -0.83
C GLU A 316 -6.03 -11.92 -1.62
N GLY A 317 -6.07 -11.68 -2.92
CA GLY A 317 -7.16 -12.13 -3.79
C GLY A 317 -6.64 -12.92 -4.98
N ALA A 318 -7.57 -13.46 -5.78
CA ALA A 318 -7.27 -14.17 -7.03
C ALA A 318 -7.87 -13.47 -8.27
N ASN A 319 -8.60 -12.38 -8.10
CA ASN A 319 -9.14 -11.55 -9.18
C ASN A 319 -9.25 -10.08 -8.72
N ILE A 320 -10.03 -9.24 -9.42
CA ILE A 320 -10.18 -7.81 -9.11
C ILE A 320 -11.29 -7.49 -8.09
N ASP A 321 -12.12 -8.46 -7.71
CA ASP A 321 -13.37 -8.22 -6.97
C ASP A 321 -13.13 -7.89 -5.48
N GLY A 322 -12.00 -8.32 -4.94
CA GLY A 322 -11.61 -8.09 -3.55
C GLY A 322 -10.53 -9.05 -3.06
N ALA A 323 -10.10 -8.85 -1.83
CA ALA A 323 -9.19 -9.73 -1.13
C ALA A 323 -9.97 -10.68 -0.19
N GLU A 324 -9.33 -11.79 0.17
CA GLU A 324 -9.72 -12.68 1.25
C GLU A 324 -8.66 -12.60 2.34
N LEU A 325 -9.10 -12.52 3.60
CA LEU A 325 -8.22 -12.76 4.75
C LEU A 325 -8.25 -14.25 5.07
N ARG A 326 -7.10 -14.91 5.01
CA ARG A 326 -6.93 -16.34 5.30
C ARG A 326 -5.82 -16.56 6.30
N LEU A 327 -6.10 -17.36 7.34
CA LEU A 327 -5.12 -17.81 8.31
C LEU A 327 -4.76 -19.27 8.02
N ARG A 328 -3.46 -19.57 7.98
CA ARG A 328 -2.95 -20.94 8.11
C ARG A 328 -2.17 -21.07 9.41
N LEU A 329 -2.46 -22.09 10.22
CA LEU A 329 -1.89 -22.26 11.56
C LEU A 329 -1.24 -23.64 11.73
N TRP A 330 -0.02 -23.64 12.24
CA TRP A 330 0.72 -24.84 12.65
C TRP A 330 1.04 -24.80 14.16
N PRO A 331 1.09 -25.96 14.84
CA PRO A 331 0.86 -27.32 14.33
C PRO A 331 -0.61 -27.59 13.96
N GLY A 332 -0.86 -28.64 13.18
CA GLY A 332 -2.21 -29.03 12.73
C GLY A 332 -2.52 -28.65 11.27
N ASN A 333 -1.76 -27.69 10.72
CA ASN A 333 -1.88 -27.25 9.33
C ASN A 333 -3.31 -26.81 8.97
N GLU A 334 -3.99 -26.16 9.90
CA GLU A 334 -5.37 -25.70 9.71
C GLU A 334 -5.37 -24.47 8.79
N GLU A 335 -6.19 -24.49 7.75
CA GLU A 335 -6.40 -23.35 6.87
C GLU A 335 -7.83 -22.82 7.03
N ILE A 336 -7.95 -21.55 7.40
CA ILE A 336 -9.19 -20.93 7.88
C ILE A 336 -9.43 -19.63 7.09
N PRO A 337 -10.47 -19.58 6.23
CA PRO A 337 -10.93 -18.31 5.68
C PRO A 337 -11.58 -17.49 6.80
N LEU A 338 -11.09 -16.25 7.00
CA LEU A 338 -11.52 -15.37 8.07
C LEU A 338 -12.48 -14.28 7.58
N ALA A 339 -12.20 -13.68 6.42
CA ALA A 339 -13.02 -12.58 5.90
C ALA A 339 -12.93 -12.42 4.38
N ALA A 340 -13.99 -11.88 3.78
CA ALA A 340 -13.88 -11.19 2.49
C ALA A 340 -13.65 -9.69 2.74
N VAL A 341 -12.76 -9.05 1.99
CA VAL A 341 -12.21 -7.73 2.31
C VAL A 341 -12.07 -6.87 1.05
N HIS A 342 -12.47 -5.61 1.11
CA HIS A 342 -12.12 -4.63 0.07
C HIS A 342 -10.59 -4.39 0.02
N TRP A 343 -9.99 -4.16 -1.15
CA TRP A 343 -8.53 -3.97 -1.33
C TRP A 343 -7.87 -2.94 -0.40
N HIS A 344 -8.64 -1.94 0.01
CA HIS A 344 -8.20 -0.87 0.90
C HIS A 344 -8.73 -0.99 2.36
N GLY A 345 -9.36 -2.12 2.71
CA GLY A 345 -9.97 -2.33 4.04
C GLY A 345 -11.19 -1.43 4.31
N ALA A 346 -11.90 -1.00 3.27
CA ALA A 346 -13.09 -0.14 3.42
C ALA A 346 -14.30 -0.92 3.93
N THR A 347 -14.44 -2.17 3.47
CA THR A 347 -15.47 -3.10 3.91
C THR A 347 -14.81 -4.42 4.32
N VAL A 348 -15.34 -5.03 5.38
CA VAL A 348 -14.98 -6.37 5.85
C VAL A 348 -16.26 -7.16 6.05
N ARG A 349 -16.34 -8.34 5.45
CA ARG A 349 -17.37 -9.36 5.73
C ARG A 349 -16.71 -10.52 6.45
N TRP A 350 -16.90 -10.58 7.76
CA TRP A 350 -16.31 -11.61 8.61
C TRP A 350 -17.05 -12.93 8.48
N LEU A 351 -16.29 -14.03 8.33
CA LEU A 351 -16.81 -15.36 8.00
C LEU A 351 -16.66 -16.38 9.13
N ALA A 352 -15.77 -16.12 10.09
CA ALA A 352 -15.29 -17.09 11.08
C ALA A 352 -15.92 -16.96 12.45
#